data_AF-A0A971R6A7-F1
#
_entry.id   AF-A0A971R6A7-F1
#
_cell.length_a   1.000
_cell.length_b   1.000
_cell.length_c   1.000
_cell.angle_alpha   90.00
_cell.angle_beta   90.00
_cell.angle_gamma   90.00
#
_symmetry.space_group_name_H-M   'P 1'
#
loop_
_entity.id
_entity.type
_entity.pdbx_description
1 polymer ?
#
loop_
_entity_poly.entity_id
_entity_poly.type
_entity_poly.pdbx_seq_one_letter_code
_entity_poly.pdbx_strand_id
1 'polypeptide(L)'
;MGRIRRNTYYVIVDLLIAALFLLETASGLVLLFVLTGGYQGGRNPSYGRVFLFSRHGWEQLHNWGGLALAALVLLHVALHWRWIVGVARSYARRFYRGQAAA
;
A
#
# COMPACT_ATOMS: atom_id res chain seq x y z
N MET A 1 21.25 17.77 17.63
CA MET A 1 20.63 17.87 16.29
C MET A 1 20.15 16.53 15.70
N GLY A 2 19.62 15.58 16.48
CA GLY A 2 19.20 14.24 15.97
C GLY A 2 17.69 14.01 15.81
N ARG A 3 16.83 14.89 16.36
CA ARG A 3 15.37 14.69 16.39
C ARG A 3 14.67 15.15 15.11
N ILE A 4 15.17 16.19 14.44
CA ILE A 4 14.61 16.74 13.19
C ILE A 4 14.80 15.76 12.03
N ARG A 5 16.03 15.23 11.84
CA ARG A 5 16.35 14.27 10.78
C ARG A 5 15.52 12.99 10.83
N ARG A 6 15.23 12.48 12.04
CA ARG A 6 14.42 11.26 12.21
C ARG A 6 12.99 11.44 11.71
N ASN A 7 12.38 12.60 11.94
CA ASN A 7 11.04 12.89 11.42
C ASN A 7 11.03 12.99 9.89
N THR A 8 12.10 13.50 9.29
CA THR A 8 12.21 13.56 7.82
C THR A 8 12.13 12.17 7.19
N TYR A 9 12.78 11.15 7.75
CA TYR A 9 12.69 9.78 7.23
C TYR A 9 11.26 9.21 7.28
N TYR A 10 10.53 9.46 8.36
CA TYR A 10 9.13 9.01 8.49
C TYR A 10 8.26 9.64 7.41
N VAL A 11 8.36 10.97 7.25
CA VAL A 11 7.60 11.70 6.23
C VAL A 11 7.94 11.22 4.82
N ILE A 12 9.21 10.95 4.52
CA ILE A 12 9.62 10.44 3.21
C ILE A 12 8.98 9.06 2.96
N VAL A 13 9.06 8.13 3.92
CA VAL A 13 8.47 6.80 3.77
C VAL A 13 6.95 6.90 3.55
N ASP A 14 6.27 7.77 4.30
CA ASP A 14 4.82 7.97 4.17
C ASP A 14 4.43 8.56 2.81
N LEU A 15 5.19 9.53 2.31
CA LEU A 15 4.96 10.11 0.98
C LEU A 15 5.22 9.10 -0.15
N LEU A 16 6.25 8.26 -0.01
CA LEU A 16 6.52 7.19 -0.98
C LEU A 16 5.41 6.14 -0.99
N ILE A 17 4.91 5.74 0.17
CA ILE A 17 3.74 4.85 0.30
C ILE A 17 2.53 5.48 -0.36
N ALA A 18 2.24 6.76 -0.10
CA ALA A 18 1.10 7.45 -0.69
C ALA A 18 1.20 7.51 -2.23
N ALA A 19 2.37 7.83 -2.76
CA ALA A 19 2.59 7.89 -4.21
C ALA A 19 2.42 6.50 -4.87
N LEU A 20 3.02 5.46 -4.28
CA LEU A 20 2.89 4.09 -4.80
C LEU A 20 1.47 3.55 -4.66
N PHE A 21 0.76 3.88 -3.58
CA PHE A 21 -0.64 3.50 -3.42
C PHE A 21 -1.52 4.09 -4.54
N LEU A 22 -1.28 5.35 -4.93
CA LEU A 22 -1.99 5.96 -6.05
C LEU A 22 -1.65 5.28 -7.38
N LEU A 23 -0.38 4.95 -7.61
CA LEU A 23 0.06 4.21 -8.79
C LEU A 23 -0.57 2.82 -8.87
N GLU A 24 -0.62 2.09 -7.76
CA GLU A 24 -1.23 0.76 -7.67
C GLU A 24 -2.75 0.81 -7.85
N THR A 25 -3.39 1.82 -7.28
CA THR A 25 -4.82 2.06 -7.49
C THR A 25 -5.10 2.32 -8.96
N ALA A 26 -4.34 3.22 -9.61
CA ALA A 26 -4.52 3.53 -11.02
C ALA A 26 -4.28 2.31 -11.93
N SER A 27 -3.16 1.59 -11.73
CA SER A 27 -2.83 0.40 -12.52
C SER A 27 -3.82 -0.74 -12.32
N GLY A 28 -4.29 -0.97 -11.08
CA GLY A 28 -5.32 -1.94 -10.76
C GLY A 28 -6.66 -1.60 -11.42
N LEU A 29 -7.07 -0.32 -11.40
CA LEU A 29 -8.28 0.15 -12.09
C LEU A 29 -8.17 -0.03 -13.61
N VAL A 30 -7.01 0.25 -14.21
CA VAL A 30 -6.77 0.01 -15.64
C VAL A 30 -6.87 -1.47 -15.97
N LEU A 31 -6.25 -2.35 -15.18
CA LEU A 31 -6.35 -3.81 -15.39
C LEU A 31 -7.77 -4.34 -15.20
N LEU A 32 -8.51 -3.79 -14.23
CA LEU A 32 -9.86 -4.24 -13.90
C LEU A 32 -10.92 -3.77 -14.90
N PHE A 33 -10.82 -2.52 -15.39
CA PHE A 33 -11.88 -1.89 -16.19
C PHE A 33 -11.53 -1.64 -17.65
N VAL A 34 -10.25 -1.40 -17.97
CA VAL A 34 -9.80 -1.08 -19.34
C VAL A 34 -9.27 -2.34 -20.03
N LEU A 35 -8.38 -3.07 -19.36
CA LEU A 35 -7.69 -4.25 -19.88
C LEU A 35 -8.28 -5.55 -19.32
N THR A 36 -9.61 -5.60 -19.31
CA THR A 36 -10.40 -6.68 -18.70
C THR A 36 -10.26 -7.99 -19.50
N GLY A 37 -10.40 -9.12 -18.81
CA GLY A 37 -10.56 -10.44 -19.42
C GLY A 37 -9.37 -11.40 -19.32
N GLY A 38 -8.23 -11.00 -18.73
CA GLY A 38 -7.20 -11.96 -18.32
C GLY A 38 -6.51 -12.76 -19.44
N TYR A 39 -5.58 -13.62 -19.05
CA TYR A 39 -5.05 -14.69 -19.90
C TYR A 39 -5.97 -15.92 -19.81
N GLN A 40 -6.93 -16.03 -20.72
CA GLN A 40 -7.82 -17.20 -20.84
C GLN A 40 -7.38 -18.12 -21.99
N GLY A 41 -6.08 -18.41 -22.09
CA GLY A 41 -5.54 -19.26 -23.16
C GLY A 41 -5.85 -18.74 -24.58
N GLY A 42 -5.91 -17.42 -24.76
CA GLY A 42 -6.20 -16.77 -26.05
C GLY A 42 -7.67 -16.77 -26.49
N ARG A 43 -8.60 -17.35 -25.70
CA ARG A 43 -10.04 -17.41 -26.03
C ARG A 43 -10.83 -16.17 -25.56
N ASN A 44 -10.15 -15.16 -25.03
CA ASN A 44 -10.76 -13.92 -24.56
C ASN A 44 -10.83 -12.90 -25.72
N PRO A 45 -12.02 -12.41 -26.11
CA PRO A 45 -12.19 -11.37 -27.14
C PRO A 45 -11.38 -10.09 -26.86
N SER A 46 -11.09 -9.86 -25.58
CA SER A 46 -10.40 -8.69 -25.05
C SER A 46 -8.88 -8.84 -24.99
N TYR A 47 -8.33 -10.01 -25.34
CA TYR A 47 -6.93 -10.40 -25.14
C TYR A 47 -5.91 -9.49 -25.85
N GLY A 48 -6.33 -8.78 -26.91
CA GLY A 48 -5.50 -7.86 -27.68
C GLY A 48 -5.62 -6.37 -27.34
N ARG A 49 -6.39 -5.99 -26.29
CA ARG A 49 -6.55 -4.56 -25.97
C ARG A 49 -5.25 -3.97 -25.42
N VAL A 50 -4.90 -2.79 -25.93
CA VAL A 50 -3.70 -2.03 -25.53
C VAL A 50 -4.16 -0.65 -25.07
N PHE A 51 -3.62 -0.20 -23.94
CA PHE A 51 -3.88 1.14 -23.40
C PHE A 51 -2.56 1.72 -22.88
N LEU A 52 -1.91 2.59 -23.64
CA LEU A 52 -0.52 3.07 -23.45
C LEU A 52 0.55 1.96 -23.51
N PHE A 53 0.41 0.90 -22.71
CA PHE A 53 1.21 -0.30 -22.70
C PHE A 53 0.36 -1.55 -22.95
N SER A 54 1.01 -2.68 -23.22
CA SER A 54 0.33 -3.98 -23.26
C SER A 54 -0.23 -4.33 -21.87
N ARG A 55 -1.24 -5.21 -21.84
CA ARG A 55 -1.73 -5.77 -20.57
C ARG A 55 -0.61 -6.36 -19.71
N HIS A 56 0.34 -7.04 -20.34
CA HIS A 56 1.50 -7.58 -19.64
C HIS A 56 2.38 -6.48 -19.02
N GLY A 57 2.57 -5.36 -19.72
CA GLY A 57 3.29 -4.20 -19.17
C GLY A 57 2.59 -3.62 -17.93
N TRP A 58 1.26 -3.50 -17.96
CA TRP A 58 0.48 -3.09 -16.80
C TRP A 58 0.53 -4.09 -15.65
N GLU A 59 0.48 -5.39 -15.93
CA GLU A 59 0.66 -6.43 -14.92
C GLU A 59 2.04 -6.37 -14.27
N GLN A 60 3.10 -6.15 -15.05
CA GLN A 60 4.44 -5.97 -14.51
C GLN A 60 4.52 -4.73 -13.62
N LEU A 61 3.98 -3.59 -14.07
CA LEU A 61 3.94 -2.36 -13.28
C LEU A 61 3.22 -2.60 -11.94
N HIS A 62 2.03 -3.18 -11.97
CA HIS A 62 1.20 -3.45 -10.79
C HIS A 62 1.85 -4.46 -9.83
N ASN A 63 2.42 -5.55 -10.36
CA ASN A 63 3.02 -6.58 -9.50
C ASN A 63 4.29 -6.09 -8.82
N TRP A 64 5.19 -5.43 -9.57
CA TRP A 64 6.45 -4.93 -9.01
C TRP A 64 6.24 -3.69 -8.13
N GLY A 65 5.34 -2.79 -8.54
CA GLY A 65 4.96 -1.64 -7.72
C GLY A 65 4.24 -2.08 -6.44
N GLY A 66 3.36 -3.08 -6.51
CA GLY A 66 2.72 -3.70 -5.35
C GLY A 66 3.72 -4.35 -4.39
N LEU A 67 4.75 -5.04 -4.90
CA LEU A 67 5.82 -5.59 -4.09
C LEU A 67 6.63 -4.47 -3.39
N ALA A 68 6.95 -3.39 -4.09
CA ALA A 68 7.63 -2.24 -3.51
C ALA A 68 6.79 -1.54 -2.44
N LEU A 69 5.49 -1.35 -2.69
CA LEU A 69 4.54 -0.81 -1.73
C LEU A 69 4.45 -1.67 -0.47
N ALA A 70 4.35 -3.00 -0.63
CA ALA A 70 4.33 -3.93 0.50
C ALA A 70 5.60 -3.82 1.35
N ALA A 71 6.78 -3.77 0.73
CA ALA A 71 8.04 -3.59 1.44
C ALA A 71 8.10 -2.27 2.23
N LEU A 72 7.63 -1.17 1.63
CA LEU A 72 7.58 0.14 2.30
C LEU A 72 6.58 0.17 3.45
N VAL A 73 5.41 -0.47 3.32
CA VAL A 73 4.44 -0.59 4.42
C VAL A 73 5.03 -1.37 5.59
N LEU A 74 5.76 -2.46 5.33
CA LEU A 74 6.47 -3.19 6.39
C LEU A 74 7.53 -2.31 7.07
N LEU A 75 8.30 -1.55 6.29
CA LEU A 75 9.26 -0.59 6.82
C LEU A 75 8.57 0.48 7.67
N HIS A 76 7.45 1.06 7.21
CA HIS A 76 6.66 2.02 7.95
C HIS A 76 6.21 1.46 9.30
N VAL A 77 5.62 0.26 9.32
CA VAL A 77 5.19 -0.40 10.57
C VAL A 77 6.37 -0.60 11.51
N ALA A 78 7.53 -1.04 11.01
CA ALA A 78 8.73 -1.21 11.83
C ALA A 78 9.23 0.11 12.43
N LEU A 79 9.25 1.19 11.64
CA LEU A 79 9.64 2.52 12.10
C LEU A 79 8.68 3.10 13.14
N HIS A 80 7.37 2.82 13.00
CA HIS A 80 6.33 3.30 13.91
C HIS A 80 6.00 2.35 15.07
N TRP A 81 6.68 1.20 15.18
CA TRP A 81 6.36 0.14 16.15
C TRP A 81 6.21 0.63 17.61
N ARG A 82 7.12 1.51 18.07
CA ARG A 82 7.05 2.07 19.43
C ARG A 82 5.79 2.88 19.67
N TRP A 83 5.36 3.65 18.67
CA TRP A 83 4.11 4.41 18.73
C TRP A 83 2.91 3.46 18.72
N ILE A 84 2.90 2.44 17.85
CA ILE A 84 1.82 1.42 17.76
C ILE A 84 1.61 0.76 19.13
N VAL A 85 2.66 0.24 19.75
CA VAL A 85 2.58 -0.38 21.09
C VAL A 85 2.13 0.62 22.16
N GLY A 86 2.59 1.88 22.08
CA GLY A 86 2.17 2.94 22.99
C GLY A 86 0.67 3.24 22.91
N VAL A 87 0.13 3.31 21.68
CA VAL A 87 -1.30 3.48 21.41
C VAL A 87 -2.08 2.27 21.91
N ALA A 88 -1.70 1.06 21.52
CA ALA A 88 -2.37 -0.18 21.93
C ALA A 88 -2.47 -0.31 23.46
N ARG A 89 -1.37 -0.06 24.18
CA ARG A 89 -1.35 -0.06 25.65
C ARG A 89 -2.24 1.03 26.25
N SER A 90 -2.31 2.20 25.62
CA SER A 90 -3.15 3.31 26.08
C SER A 90 -4.63 3.00 25.95
N TYR A 91 -5.05 2.38 24.84
CA TYR A 91 -6.40 1.89 24.64
C TYR A 91 -6.76 0.79 25.64
N ALA A 92 -5.88 -0.19 25.84
CA ALA A 92 -6.09 -1.26 26.83
C ALA A 92 -6.30 -0.70 28.25
N ARG A 93 -5.43 0.22 28.70
CA ARG A 93 -5.59 0.87 30.02
C ARG A 93 -6.90 1.63 30.16
N ARG A 94 -7.35 2.33 29.10
CA ARG A 94 -8.63 3.06 29.10
C ARG A 94 -9.82 2.11 29.18
N PHE A 95 -9.76 0.98 28.47
CA PHE A 95 -10.80 -0.04 28.51
C PHE A 95 -10.97 -0.63 29.92
N TYR A 96 -9.88 -1.00 30.58
CA TYR A 96 -9.94 -1.52 31.97
C TYR A 96 -10.39 -0.47 32.99
N ARG A 97 -9.98 0.80 32.83
CA ARG A 97 -10.44 1.88 33.70
C ARG A 97 -11.93 2.22 33.52
N GLY A 98 -12.45 2.08 32.30
CA GLY A 98 -13.88 2.28 32.01
C GLY A 98 -14.77 1.21 32.61
N GLN A 99 -14.30 -0.05 32.67
CA GLN A 99 -15.03 -1.13 33.35
C GLN A 99 -14.99 -1.02 34.87
N ALA A 100 -13.93 -0.48 35.46
CA ALA A 100 -13.83 -0.29 36.91
C ALA A 100 -14.64 0.89 37.46
N ALA A 101 -15.19 1.74 36.58
CA ALA A 101 -15.98 2.91 36.92
C ALA A 101 -17.49 2.74 36.62
N ALA A 102 -17.91 1.57 36.13
CA ALA A 102 -19.29 1.18 35.85
C ALA A 102 -19.73 0.11 36.86
#